data_AF-A0A9Q0UZ54-F1
#
_entry.id   AF-A0A9Q0UZ54-F1
#
_cell.length_a   1.000
_cell.length_b   1.000
_cell.length_c   1.000
_cell.angle_alpha   90.00
_cell.angle_beta   90.00
_cell.angle_gamma   90.00
#
_symmetry.space_group_name_H-M   'P 1'
#
loop_
_entity.id
_entity.type
_entity.pdbx_description
1 polymer ?
#
loop_
_entity_poly.entity_id
_entity_poly.type
_entity_poly.pdbx_seq_one_letter_code
_entity_poly.pdbx_strand_id
1 'polypeptide(L)'
;MEKDIIQREQEGQLDEGFLAEVSAQLRQAKEDGDRPGLEAMLQKVLQLYASTILSKRSYAKKGEEILKTEQFLETIIKAPEKQWNKLLLNGMTVGKGEISPEELDAVIKKRIERTLIRTEGGSYRQRILTEYLKGIQSRAVEIVQALQGKP
;
A
#
# COMPACT_ATOMS: atom_id res chain seq x y z
N MET A 1 2.97 -2.29 -18.22
CA MET A 1 3.43 -2.50 -16.84
C MET A 1 2.34 -3.02 -15.92
N GLU A 2 1.27 -2.27 -15.61
CA GLU A 2 0.22 -2.76 -14.69
C GLU A 2 -0.48 -4.05 -15.18
N LYS A 3 -0.88 -4.08 -16.46
CA LYS A 3 -1.43 -5.29 -17.09
C LYS A 3 -0.46 -6.46 -17.05
N ASP A 4 0.83 -6.20 -17.25
CA ASP A 4 1.87 -7.24 -17.26
C ASP A 4 2.07 -7.82 -15.86
N ILE A 5 2.06 -6.98 -14.82
CA ILE A 5 2.14 -7.45 -13.42
C ILE A 5 0.92 -8.31 -13.07
N ILE A 6 -0.28 -7.87 -13.43
CA ILE A 6 -1.50 -8.65 -13.19
C ILE A 6 -1.44 -10.00 -13.91
N GLN A 7 -0.98 -10.02 -15.16
CA GLN A 7 -0.83 -11.25 -15.94
C GLN A 7 0.19 -12.20 -15.29
N ARG A 8 1.38 -11.70 -14.94
CA ARG A 8 2.42 -12.50 -14.27
C ARG A 8 1.97 -13.03 -12.91
N GLU A 9 1.16 -12.27 -12.20
CA GLU A 9 0.55 -12.69 -10.94
C GLU A 9 -0.40 -13.89 -11.14
N GLN A 10 -1.25 -13.82 -12.17
CA GLN A 10 -2.15 -14.92 -12.55
C GLN A 10 -1.39 -16.17 -13.01
N GLU A 11 -0.25 -15.98 -13.67
CA GLU A 11 0.66 -17.04 -14.11
C GLU A 11 1.54 -17.59 -12.97
N GLY A 12 1.46 -17.03 -11.76
CA GLY A 12 2.23 -17.47 -10.60
C GLY A 12 3.72 -17.08 -10.64
N GLN A 13 4.11 -16.18 -11.55
CA GLN A 13 5.50 -15.75 -11.76
C GLN A 13 5.98 -14.68 -10.75
N LEU A 14 5.09 -14.19 -9.89
CA LEU A 14 5.43 -13.24 -8.81
C LEU A 14 5.65 -13.99 -7.49
N ASP A 15 6.56 -14.94 -7.54
CA ASP A 15 6.96 -15.77 -6.39
C ASP A 15 7.98 -15.06 -5.48
N GLU A 16 8.41 -15.74 -4.41
CA GLU A 16 9.38 -15.18 -3.47
C GLU A 16 10.74 -14.89 -4.13
N GLY A 17 11.15 -15.66 -5.14
CA GLY A 17 12.40 -15.44 -5.86
C GLY A 17 12.38 -14.13 -6.63
N PHE A 18 11.29 -13.89 -7.37
CA PHE A 18 11.07 -12.62 -8.07
C PHE A 18 11.05 -11.43 -7.10
N LEU A 19 10.32 -11.55 -5.98
CA LEU A 19 10.24 -10.47 -4.98
C LEU A 19 11.60 -10.20 -4.32
N ALA A 20 12.39 -11.23 -4.07
CA ALA A 20 13.74 -11.11 -3.54
C ALA A 20 14.65 -10.36 -4.52
N GLU A 21 14.62 -10.72 -5.79
CA GLU A 21 15.42 -10.09 -6.84
C GLU A 21 15.06 -8.61 -7.01
N VAL A 22 13.77 -8.29 -7.17
CA VAL A 22 13.32 -6.90 -7.31
C VAL A 22 13.67 -6.07 -6.08
N SER A 23 13.53 -6.64 -4.87
CA SER A 23 13.90 -5.97 -3.62
C SER A 23 15.40 -5.70 -3.53
N ALA A 24 16.23 -6.66 -3.96
CA ALA A 24 17.69 -6.50 -3.97
C ALA A 24 18.13 -5.43 -4.97
N GLN A 25 17.59 -5.47 -6.19
CA GLN A 25 17.87 -4.45 -7.22
C GLN A 25 17.41 -3.06 -6.78
N LEU A 26 16.26 -2.96 -6.10
CA LEU A 26 15.76 -1.69 -5.60
C LEU A 26 16.68 -1.12 -4.52
N ARG A 27 17.17 -1.97 -3.60
CA ARG A 27 18.13 -1.56 -2.59
C ARG A 27 19.43 -1.06 -3.23
N GLN A 28 19.96 -1.79 -4.20
CA GLN A 28 21.16 -1.40 -4.92
C GLN A 28 20.98 -0.06 -5.66
N ALA A 29 19.87 0.11 -6.39
CA ALA A 29 19.59 1.36 -7.10
C ALA A 29 19.51 2.58 -6.15
N LYS A 30 19.00 2.38 -4.93
CA LYS A 30 18.96 3.42 -3.88
C LYS A 30 20.33 3.74 -3.30
N GLU A 31 21.17 2.72 -3.12
CA GLU A 31 22.53 2.87 -2.59
C GLU A 31 23.45 3.57 -3.61
N ASP A 32 23.33 3.20 -4.88
CA ASP A 32 24.15 3.77 -5.97
C ASP A 32 23.74 5.22 -6.30
N GLY A 33 22.45 5.55 -6.19
CA GLY A 33 21.91 6.91 -6.39
C GLY A 33 22.04 7.46 -7.82
N ASP A 34 22.58 6.67 -8.75
CA ASP A 34 22.90 7.07 -10.13
C ASP A 34 21.77 6.72 -11.13
N ARG A 35 20.77 5.92 -10.71
CA ARG A 35 19.70 5.38 -11.57
C ARG A 35 18.30 5.66 -11.01
N PRO A 36 17.88 6.94 -10.89
CA PRO A 36 16.57 7.29 -10.36
C PRO A 36 15.40 6.70 -11.17
N GLY A 37 15.58 6.51 -12.48
CA GLY A 37 14.57 5.87 -13.33
C GLY A 37 14.36 4.39 -13.03
N LEU A 38 15.43 3.64 -12.71
CA LEU A 38 15.35 2.23 -12.35
C LEU A 38 14.73 2.08 -10.96
N GLU A 39 15.14 2.91 -10.00
CA GLU A 39 14.55 2.92 -8.66
C GLU A 39 13.02 3.13 -8.73
N ALA A 40 12.58 4.16 -9.46
CA ALA A 40 11.16 4.45 -9.63
C ALA A 40 10.40 3.29 -10.28
N MET A 41 11.01 2.61 -11.26
CA MET A 41 10.41 1.46 -11.92
C MET A 41 10.26 0.26 -10.97
N LEU A 42 11.31 -0.10 -10.24
CA LEU A 42 11.30 -1.22 -9.30
C LEU A 42 10.33 -0.96 -8.14
N GLN A 43 10.32 0.27 -7.61
CA GLN A 43 9.33 0.67 -6.61
C GLN A 43 7.91 0.55 -7.16
N LYS A 44 7.67 0.96 -8.41
CA LYS A 44 6.36 0.85 -9.04
C LYS A 44 5.91 -0.62 -9.20
N VAL A 45 6.83 -1.52 -9.55
CA VAL A 45 6.56 -2.97 -9.63
C VAL A 45 6.07 -3.50 -8.28
N LEU A 46 6.79 -3.21 -7.19
CA LEU A 46 6.41 -3.67 -5.85
C LEU A 46 5.08 -3.08 -5.37
N GLN A 47 4.81 -1.82 -5.68
CA GLN A 47 3.52 -1.18 -5.36
C GLN A 47 2.35 -1.83 -6.11
N LEU A 48 2.52 -2.12 -7.41
CA LEU A 48 1.50 -2.78 -8.21
C LEU A 48 1.24 -4.20 -7.70
N TYR A 49 2.30 -4.94 -7.36
CA TYR A 49 2.19 -6.24 -6.70
C TYR A 49 1.36 -6.13 -5.41
N ALA A 50 1.74 -5.23 -4.50
CA ALA A 50 1.07 -5.09 -3.22
C ALA A 50 -0.40 -4.68 -3.36
N SER A 51 -0.69 -3.70 -4.23
CA SER A 51 -2.05 -3.28 -4.55
C SER A 51 -2.89 -4.45 -5.07
N THR A 52 -2.35 -5.24 -5.99
CA THR A 52 -3.03 -6.40 -6.58
C THR A 52 -3.35 -7.44 -5.51
N ILE A 53 -2.36 -7.86 -4.73
CA ILE A 53 -2.52 -8.90 -3.70
C ILE A 53 -3.48 -8.46 -2.59
N LEU A 54 -3.33 -7.24 -2.07
CA LEU A 54 -4.20 -6.73 -1.01
C LEU A 54 -5.65 -6.53 -1.48
N SER A 55 -5.86 -6.25 -2.76
CA SER A 55 -7.20 -6.04 -3.34
C SER A 55 -7.98 -7.34 -3.58
N LYS A 56 -7.32 -8.51 -3.55
CA LYS A 56 -7.98 -9.82 -3.75
C LYS A 56 -9.04 -10.13 -2.72
N ARG A 57 -8.93 -9.56 -1.52
CA ARG A 57 -9.86 -9.80 -0.43
C ARG A 57 -10.42 -8.50 0.08
N SER A 58 -11.73 -8.37 -0.01
CA SER A 58 -12.45 -7.25 0.61
C SER A 58 -12.77 -7.56 2.07
N TYR A 59 -12.65 -6.52 2.90
CA TYR A 59 -13.03 -6.50 4.30
C TYR A 59 -14.05 -5.38 4.59
N ALA A 60 -14.46 -4.63 3.55
CA ALA A 60 -15.41 -3.55 3.62
C ALA A 60 -16.85 -3.99 3.95
N LYS A 61 -17.16 -5.29 3.98
CA LYS A 61 -18.49 -5.81 4.32
C LYS A 61 -18.45 -6.73 5.52
N LYS A 62 -19.38 -6.53 6.44
CA LYS A 62 -19.66 -7.44 7.57
C LYS A 62 -21.15 -7.79 7.54
N GLY A 63 -21.49 -8.89 6.87
CA GLY A 63 -22.88 -9.19 6.53
C GLY A 63 -23.41 -8.16 5.53
N GLU A 64 -24.51 -7.49 5.86
CA GLU A 64 -25.10 -6.41 5.05
C GLU A 64 -24.48 -5.03 5.34
N GLU A 65 -23.73 -4.89 6.44
CA GLU A 65 -23.13 -3.61 6.84
C GLU A 65 -21.86 -3.30 6.04
N ILE A 66 -21.77 -2.06 5.55
CA ILE A 66 -20.55 -1.53 4.92
C ILE A 66 -19.70 -0.84 5.99
N LEU A 67 -18.52 -1.39 6.23
CA LEU A 67 -17.50 -0.79 7.09
C LEU A 67 -16.80 0.33 6.32
N LYS A 68 -17.27 1.57 6.47
CA LYS A 68 -16.78 2.74 5.72
C LYS A 68 -15.27 2.95 5.79
N THR A 69 -14.65 2.71 6.95
CA THR A 69 -13.20 2.82 7.14
C THR A 69 -12.42 1.80 6.31
N GLU A 70 -12.88 0.55 6.27
CA GLU A 70 -12.31 -0.52 5.44
C GLU A 70 -12.53 -0.23 3.95
N GLN A 71 -13.72 0.25 3.57
CA GLN A 71 -14.02 0.65 2.19
C GLN A 71 -13.09 1.79 1.73
N PHE A 72 -12.84 2.77 2.59
CA PHE A 72 -11.93 3.87 2.30
C PHE A 72 -10.49 3.37 2.12
N LEU A 73 -10.00 2.52 3.04
CA LEU A 73 -8.68 1.89 2.90
C LEU A 73 -8.57 1.09 1.58
N GLU A 74 -9.57 0.29 1.23
CA GLU A 74 -9.58 -0.45 -0.04
C GLU A 74 -9.56 0.46 -1.26
N THR A 75 -10.22 1.61 -1.19
CA THR A 75 -10.21 2.62 -2.26
C THR A 75 -8.79 3.17 -2.46
N ILE A 76 -8.05 3.43 -1.38
CA ILE A 76 -6.66 3.89 -1.45
C ILE A 76 -5.75 2.76 -1.98
N ILE A 77 -5.92 1.53 -1.50
CA ILE A 77 -5.12 0.37 -1.94
C ILE A 77 -5.24 0.16 -3.45
N LYS A 78 -6.45 0.29 -4.01
CA LYS A 78 -6.73 0.10 -5.43
C LYS A 78 -6.32 1.30 -6.29
N ALA A 79 -6.10 2.46 -5.69
CA ALA A 79 -5.78 3.67 -6.42
C ALA A 79 -4.28 3.74 -6.78
N PRO A 80 -3.93 4.35 -7.92
CA PRO A 80 -2.55 4.71 -8.21
C PRO A 80 -1.97 5.62 -7.12
N GLU A 81 -0.71 5.40 -6.71
CA GLU A 81 -0.02 6.19 -5.66
C GLU A 81 -0.16 7.70 -5.86
N LYS A 82 -0.04 8.20 -7.10
CA LYS A 82 -0.20 9.63 -7.43
C LYS A 82 -1.55 10.23 -7.01
N GLN A 83 -2.56 9.41 -6.76
CA GLN A 83 -3.89 9.83 -6.31
C GLN A 83 -4.05 9.76 -4.79
N TRP A 84 -3.13 9.13 -4.06
CA TRP A 84 -3.25 8.93 -2.62
C TRP A 84 -3.45 10.24 -1.88
N ASN A 85 -2.66 11.28 -2.17
CA ASN A 85 -2.79 12.56 -1.45
C ASN A 85 -4.19 13.15 -1.60
N LYS A 86 -4.76 13.11 -2.81
CA LYS A 86 -6.11 13.59 -3.07
C LYS A 86 -7.16 12.73 -2.35
N LEU A 87 -7.02 11.41 -2.38
CA LEU A 87 -7.96 10.49 -1.73
C LEU A 87 -7.91 10.62 -0.20
N LEU A 88 -6.71 10.68 0.37
CA LEU A 88 -6.47 10.87 1.80
C LEU A 88 -7.04 12.22 2.25
N LEU A 89 -6.73 13.31 1.55
CA LEU A 89 -7.26 14.63 1.87
C LEU A 89 -8.80 14.64 1.85
N ASN A 90 -9.40 14.14 0.77
CA ASN A 90 -10.86 14.20 0.60
C ASN A 90 -11.62 13.22 1.49
N GLY A 91 -11.02 12.09 1.85
CA GLY A 91 -11.67 11.06 2.66
C GLY A 91 -11.48 11.24 4.15
N MET A 92 -10.41 11.93 4.58
CA MET A 92 -10.17 12.22 5.99
C MET A 92 -10.88 13.50 6.46
N THR A 93 -11.26 13.54 7.74
CA THR A 93 -11.94 14.71 8.35
C THR A 93 -11.14 16.02 8.22
N VAL A 94 -9.80 15.95 8.16
CA VAL A 94 -8.93 17.13 7.94
C VAL A 94 -9.18 17.82 6.60
N GLY A 95 -9.72 17.14 5.59
CA GLY A 95 -10.16 17.72 4.32
C GLY A 95 -11.66 17.62 4.08
N LYS A 96 -12.46 17.62 5.17
CA LYS A 96 -13.94 17.52 5.17
C LYS A 96 -14.51 16.16 4.74
N GLY A 97 -13.70 15.11 4.78
CA GLY A 97 -14.16 13.73 4.62
C GLY A 97 -14.84 13.18 5.89
N GLU A 98 -15.23 11.90 5.84
CA GLU A 98 -15.98 11.24 6.91
C GLU A 98 -15.09 10.44 7.89
N ILE A 99 -13.85 10.13 7.52
CA ILE A 99 -12.99 9.20 8.29
C ILE A 99 -11.96 9.98 9.10
N SER A 100 -11.84 9.75 10.40
CA SER A 100 -10.79 10.41 11.18
C SER A 100 -9.40 9.81 10.86
N PRO A 101 -8.30 10.58 11.00
CA PRO A 101 -6.95 10.03 10.86
C PRO A 101 -6.69 8.82 11.79
N GLU A 102 -7.25 8.83 13.00
CA GLU A 102 -7.13 7.75 13.98
C GLU A 102 -7.91 6.51 13.55
N GLU A 103 -9.10 6.68 12.96
CA GLU A 103 -9.87 5.58 12.39
C GLU A 103 -9.15 4.92 11.21
N LEU A 104 -8.54 5.74 10.33
CA LEU A 104 -7.72 5.26 9.23
C LEU A 104 -6.48 4.51 9.73
N ASP A 105 -5.78 5.06 10.72
CA ASP A 105 -4.62 4.43 11.36
C ASP A 105 -4.98 3.06 11.97
N ALA A 106 -6.09 3.00 12.71
CA ALA A 106 -6.56 1.77 13.34
C ALA A 106 -6.92 0.68 12.30
N VAL A 107 -7.56 1.04 11.18
CA VAL A 107 -7.89 0.06 10.14
C VAL A 107 -6.65 -0.41 9.37
N ILE A 108 -5.67 0.47 9.15
CA ILE A 108 -4.38 0.09 8.54
C ILE A 108 -3.63 -0.87 9.46
N LYS A 109 -3.53 -0.60 10.76
CA LYS A 109 -2.89 -1.50 11.74
C LYS A 109 -3.54 -2.89 11.75
N LYS A 110 -4.87 -2.95 11.77
CA LYS A 110 -5.62 -4.22 11.65
C LYS A 110 -5.31 -4.95 10.33
N ARG A 111 -5.17 -4.22 9.21
CA ARG A 111 -4.78 -4.82 7.93
C ARG A 111 -3.35 -5.37 7.98
N ILE A 112 -2.40 -4.66 8.60
CA ILE A 112 -1.03 -5.13 8.81
C ILE A 112 -1.03 -6.42 9.64
N GLU A 113 -1.70 -6.46 10.78
CA GLU A 113 -1.80 -7.67 11.63
C GLU A 113 -2.34 -8.86 10.85
N ARG A 114 -3.40 -8.66 10.06
CA ARG A 114 -3.97 -9.72 9.20
C ARG A 114 -2.97 -10.18 8.13
N THR A 115 -2.21 -9.26 7.53
CA THR A 115 -1.15 -9.61 6.59
C THR A 115 -0.11 -10.48 7.28
N LEU A 116 0.37 -10.07 8.45
CA LEU A 116 1.39 -10.81 9.21
C LEU A 116 0.97 -12.25 9.52
N ILE A 117 -0.28 -12.47 9.91
CA ILE A 117 -0.81 -13.81 10.23
C ILE A 117 -1.00 -14.69 8.98
N ARG A 118 -1.23 -14.08 7.81
CA ARG A 118 -1.63 -14.79 6.58
C ARG A 118 -0.49 -15.06 5.61
N THR A 119 0.69 -14.52 5.88
CA THR A 119 1.88 -14.71 5.07
C THR A 119 2.95 -15.43 5.87
N GLU A 120 3.85 -16.13 5.20
CA GLU A 120 5.02 -16.73 5.84
C GLU A 120 5.88 -15.65 6.52
N GLY A 121 6.26 -15.91 7.78
CA GLY A 121 7.07 -14.99 8.57
C GLY A 121 8.42 -14.72 7.93
N GLY A 122 8.77 -13.45 7.75
CA GLY A 122 10.06 -13.04 7.16
C GLY A 122 10.11 -13.13 5.63
N SER A 123 9.05 -13.58 4.96
CA SER A 123 8.97 -13.59 3.49
C SER A 123 9.03 -12.18 2.89
N TYR A 124 9.50 -12.07 1.65
CA TYR A 124 9.48 -10.80 0.92
C TYR A 124 8.04 -10.36 0.71
N ARG A 125 7.12 -11.28 0.41
CA ARG A 125 5.69 -10.98 0.36
C ARG A 125 5.19 -10.30 1.64
N GLN A 126 5.46 -10.89 2.81
CA GLN A 126 5.03 -10.28 4.08
C GLN A 126 5.57 -8.86 4.23
N ARG A 127 6.86 -8.67 3.97
CA ARG A 127 7.53 -7.37 4.08
C ARG A 127 6.94 -6.35 3.12
N ILE A 128 6.82 -6.68 1.84
CA ILE A 128 6.36 -5.75 0.78
C ILE A 128 4.92 -5.31 1.04
N LEU A 129 4.03 -6.24 1.39
CA LEU A 129 2.64 -5.91 1.71
C LEU A 129 2.52 -5.03 2.96
N THR A 130 3.35 -5.28 3.98
CA THR A 130 3.39 -4.49 5.21
C THR A 130 3.92 -3.08 4.96
N GLU A 131 5.03 -2.95 4.22
CA GLU A 131 5.62 -1.65 3.87
C GLU A 131 4.70 -0.82 2.98
N TYR A 132 3.95 -1.44 2.07
CA TYR A 132 2.93 -0.73 1.29
C TYR A 132 1.85 -0.09 2.18
N LEU A 133 1.34 -0.84 3.15
CA LEU A 133 0.34 -0.35 4.11
C LEU A 133 0.89 0.75 5.02
N LYS A 134 2.13 0.59 5.49
CA LYS A 134 2.84 1.64 6.25
C LYS A 134 3.09 2.88 5.39
N GLY A 135 3.31 2.74 4.09
CA GLY A 135 3.44 3.87 3.16
C GLY A 135 2.15 4.70 3.11
N ILE A 136 0.98 4.05 3.06
CA ILE A 136 -0.32 4.74 3.16
C ILE A 136 -0.46 5.45 4.51
N GLN A 137 -0.09 4.77 5.61
CA GLN A 137 -0.12 5.33 6.95
C GLN A 137 0.78 6.57 7.10
N SER A 138 2.03 6.50 6.64
CA SER A 138 2.99 7.61 6.63
C SER A 138 2.43 8.80 5.87
N ARG A 139 1.88 8.55 4.67
CA ARG A 139 1.30 9.62 3.85
C ARG A 139 0.10 10.29 4.53
N ALA A 140 -0.74 9.52 5.22
CA ALA A 140 -1.84 10.09 5.98
C ALA A 140 -1.33 11.00 7.11
N VAL A 141 -0.30 10.57 7.84
CA VAL A 141 0.35 11.35 8.91
C VAL A 141 0.98 12.64 8.36
N GLU A 142 1.73 12.55 7.25
CA GLU A 142 2.34 13.71 6.57
C GLU A 142 1.28 14.78 6.21
N ILE A 143 0.13 14.35 5.67
CA ILE A 143 -0.97 15.28 5.31
C ILE A 143 -1.55 15.96 6.55
N VAL A 144 -1.78 15.21 7.63
CA VAL A 144 -2.29 15.76 8.88
C VAL A 144 -1.32 16.77 9.48
N GLN A 145 -0.02 16.45 9.50
CA GLN A 145 1.03 17.35 10.00
C GLN A 145 1.10 18.65 9.17
N ALA A 146 1.12 18.53 7.84
CA ALA A 146 1.16 19.67 6.94
C ALA A 146 -0.04 20.62 7.13
N LEU A 147 -1.25 20.08 7.35
CA LEU A 147 -2.45 20.88 7.58
C LEU A 147 -2.53 21.49 8.99
N GLN A 148 -1.91 20.85 9.98
CA GLN A 148 -1.80 21.37 11.34
C GLN A 148 -0.68 22.41 11.51
N GLY A 149 0.09 22.70 10.46
CA GLY A 149 1.24 23.62 10.51
C GLY A 149 2.39 23.09 11.38
N LYS A 150 2.44 21.78 11.63
CA LYS A 150 3.56 21.14 12.32
C LYS A 150 4.60 20.75 11.26
N PRO A 151 5.87 21.15 11.43
CA PRO A 151 6.94 20.83 10.49
C PRO A 151 7.20 19.32 10.40
#